data_AF-A0A0H4PIW0-F1
#
_entry.id   AF-A0A0H4PIW0-F1
#
_cell.length_a   1.000
_cell.length_b   1.000
_cell.length_c   1.000
_cell.angle_alpha   90.00
_cell.angle_beta   90.00
_cell.angle_gamma   90.00
#
_symmetry.space_group_name_H-M   'P 1'
#
loop_
_entity.id
_entity.type
_entity.pdbx_description
1 polymer ?
#
loop_
_entity_poly.entity_id
_entity_poly.type
_entity_poly.pdbx_seq_one_letter_code
_entity_poly.pdbx_strand_id
1 'polypeptide(L)'
;MPALPQNEPTLLDCSTKLPKRKEVYATGKAGTVYLCHPFLVHSAQPHRGITPKFMAQPPLLLKGELSISDSDIGYSPVERAIHLGID
;
A
#
# COMPACT_ATOMS: atom_id res chain seq x y z
N MET A 1 -24.73 -8.31 17.74
CA MET A 1 -23.49 -7.60 17.37
C MET A 1 -23.78 -6.11 17.48
N PRO A 2 -23.03 -5.34 18.28
CA PRO A 2 -23.29 -3.91 18.38
C PRO A 2 -22.93 -3.25 17.04
N ALA A 3 -23.77 -2.30 16.60
CA ALA A 3 -23.53 -1.52 15.40
C ALA A 3 -22.23 -0.70 15.57
N LEU A 4 -21.38 -0.69 14.54
CA LEU A 4 -20.25 0.22 14.51
C LEU A 4 -20.76 1.67 14.59
N PRO A 5 -20.06 2.57 15.33
CA PRO A 5 -20.42 3.98 15.40
C PRO A 5 -20.38 4.60 13.99
N GLN A 6 -21.48 5.25 13.61
CA GLN A 6 -21.74 5.78 12.26
C GLN A 6 -20.88 7.01 11.87
N ASN A 7 -19.91 7.41 12.71
CA ASN A 7 -19.17 8.67 12.57
C ASN A 7 -17.64 8.51 12.49
N GLU A 8 -17.13 7.30 12.25
CA GLU A 8 -15.72 7.16 11.85
C GLU A 8 -15.58 7.40 10.34
N PRO A 9 -14.68 8.30 9.88
CA PRO A 9 -14.46 8.49 8.46
C PRO A 9 -13.97 7.17 7.86
N THR A 10 -14.70 6.67 6.87
CA THR A 10 -14.26 5.49 6.13
C THR A 10 -12.99 5.85 5.34
N LEU A 11 -12.14 4.89 5.02
CA LEU A 11 -10.95 5.16 4.16
C LEU A 11 -11.34 5.80 2.82
N LEU A 12 -12.58 5.63 2.35
CA LEU A 12 -13.14 6.34 1.21
C LEU A 12 -13.20 7.86 1.42
N ASP A 13 -13.52 8.31 2.63
CA ASP A 13 -13.63 9.72 2.99
C ASP A 13 -12.27 10.42 3.06
N CYS A 14 -11.19 9.67 3.30
CA CYS A 14 -9.83 10.20 3.25
C CYS A 14 -9.33 10.41 1.82
N SER A 15 -9.73 9.56 0.87
CA SER A 15 -9.31 9.67 -0.54
C SER A 15 -9.84 10.96 -1.19
N THR A 16 -11.08 11.37 -0.86
CA THR A 16 -11.70 12.57 -1.43
C THR A 16 -11.01 13.88 -1.03
N LYS A 17 -10.18 13.85 0.02
CA LYS A 17 -9.39 15.00 0.50
C LYS A 17 -7.96 15.05 -0.04
N LEU A 18 -7.51 14.01 -0.74
CA LEU A 18 -6.17 13.94 -1.32
C LEU A 18 -6.16 14.48 -2.76
N PRO A 19 -5.02 15.00 -3.25
CA PRO A 19 -4.86 15.32 -4.66
C PRO A 19 -5.18 14.10 -5.53
N LYS A 20 -5.94 14.31 -6.61
CA LYS A 20 -6.28 13.21 -7.53
C LYS A 20 -5.01 12.58 -8.09
N ARG A 21 -4.85 11.28 -7.86
CA ARG A 21 -3.80 10.44 -8.44
C ARG A 21 -4.45 9.30 -9.20
N LYS A 22 -3.69 8.65 -10.09
CA LYS A 22 -4.18 7.46 -10.79
C LYS A 22 -4.39 6.33 -9.79
N GLU A 23 -5.62 5.88 -9.65
CA GLU A 23 -5.97 4.68 -8.90
C GLU A 23 -5.88 3.45 -9.80
N VAL A 24 -5.45 2.32 -9.23
CA VAL A 24 -5.35 1.03 -9.92
C VAL A 24 -5.77 -0.10 -8.99
N TYR A 25 -6.34 -1.17 -9.55
CA TYR A 25 -6.68 -2.37 -8.79
C TYR A 25 -5.52 -3.36 -8.75
N ALA A 26 -5.17 -3.84 -7.55
CA ALA A 26 -4.23 -4.94 -7.36
C ALA A 26 -4.97 -6.28 -7.48
N THR A 27 -4.91 -6.91 -8.66
CA THR A 27 -5.58 -8.18 -8.97
C THR A 27 -4.58 -9.27 -9.37
N GLY A 28 -4.88 -10.54 -9.12
CA GLY A 28 -3.95 -11.61 -9.46
C GLY A 28 -4.50 -13.00 -9.17
N LYS A 29 -3.82 -14.02 -9.68
CA LYS A 29 -4.10 -15.43 -9.35
C LYS A 29 -3.59 -15.74 -7.93
N ALA A 30 -4.07 -16.83 -7.33
CA ALA A 30 -3.51 -17.34 -6.08
C ALA A 30 -1.98 -17.50 -6.20
N GLY A 31 -1.25 -17.03 -5.19
CA GLY A 31 0.22 -16.97 -5.20
C GLY A 31 0.81 -15.66 -5.75
N THR A 32 0.01 -14.72 -6.25
CA THR A 32 0.49 -13.37 -6.61
C THR A 32 0.93 -12.61 -5.37
N VAL A 33 2.13 -12.02 -5.41
CA VAL A 33 2.68 -11.18 -4.34
C VAL A 33 2.82 -9.75 -4.84
N TYR A 34 2.32 -8.82 -4.03
CA TYR A 34 2.52 -7.39 -4.22
C TYR A 34 3.52 -6.88 -3.19
N LEU A 35 4.64 -6.32 -3.67
CA LEU A 35 5.57 -5.58 -2.83
C LEU A 35 5.13 -4.12 -2.78
N CYS A 36 4.65 -3.69 -1.62
CA CYS A 36 4.16 -2.33 -1.42
C CYS A 36 5.23 -1.46 -0.75
N HIS A 37 5.37 -0.23 -1.24
CA HIS A 37 6.13 0.79 -0.54
C HIS A 37 5.42 1.17 0.78
N PRO A 38 6.14 1.45 1.90
CA PRO A 38 5.50 1.81 3.17
C PRO A 38 4.54 2.99 3.11
N PHE A 39 4.78 3.94 2.20
CA PHE A 39 3.93 5.12 1.99
C PHE A 39 2.89 4.95 0.86
N LEU A 40 2.72 3.74 0.32
CA LEU A 40 1.68 3.49 -0.68
C LEU A 40 0.31 3.67 -0.02
N VAL A 41 -0.45 4.67 -0.47
CA VAL A 41 -1.85 4.80 -0.09
C VAL A 41 -2.64 3.67 -0.74
N HIS A 42 -3.20 2.78 0.07
CA HIS A 42 -4.01 1.67 -0.40
C HIS A 42 -5.21 1.41 0.52
N SER A 43 -6.24 0.78 -0.03
CA SER A 43 -7.42 0.37 0.72
C SER A 43 -7.87 -1.01 0.28
N ALA A 44 -8.45 -1.76 1.22
CA ALA A 44 -9.09 -3.02 0.90
C ALA A 44 -10.45 -2.76 0.25
N GLN A 45 -10.81 -3.58 -0.74
CA GLN A 45 -12.16 -3.58 -1.31
C GLN A 45 -13.02 -4.66 -0.67
N PRO A 46 -14.34 -4.43 -0.49
CA PRO A 46 -15.27 -5.46 -0.06
C PRO A 46 -15.20 -6.70 -0.96
N HIS A 47 -15.10 -7.89 -0.36
CA HIS A 47 -15.15 -9.13 -1.11
C HIS A 47 -16.60 -9.43 -1.51
N ARG A 48 -16.89 -9.36 -2.81
CA ARG A 48 -18.23 -9.63 -3.39
C ARG A 48 -18.38 -11.05 -3.95
N GLY A 49 -17.34 -11.89 -3.84
CA GLY A 49 -17.38 -13.28 -4.30
C GLY A 49 -17.97 -14.22 -3.26
N ILE A 50 -18.19 -15.47 -3.67
CA ILE A 50 -18.65 -16.55 -2.78
C ILE A 50 -17.52 -17.48 -2.33
N THR A 51 -16.35 -17.39 -2.98
CA THR A 51 -15.18 -18.20 -2.65
C THR A 51 -14.30 -17.47 -1.65
N PRO A 52 -14.00 -18.05 -0.48
CA PRO A 52 -13.13 -17.41 0.51
C PRO A 52 -11.79 -16.96 -0.09
N LYS A 53 -11.43 -15.70 0.19
CA LYS A 53 -10.16 -15.10 -0.21
C LYS A 53 -9.21 -15.03 0.99
N PHE A 54 -8.18 -15.86 0.99
CA PHE A 54 -7.10 -15.79 1.97
C PHE A 54 -6.00 -14.84 1.48
N MET A 55 -5.56 -13.94 2.35
CA MET A 55 -4.43 -13.03 2.09
C MET A 55 -3.57 -12.96 3.34
N ALA A 56 -2.25 -12.90 3.15
CA ALA A 56 -1.30 -12.63 4.21
C ALA A 56 -0.59 -11.31 3.91
N GLN A 57 -0.33 -10.53 4.95
CA GLN A 57 0.49 -9.31 4.89
C GLN A 57 1.71 -9.51 5.77
N PRO A 58 2.65 -10.39 5.38
CA PRO A 58 3.85 -10.61 6.16
C PRO A 58 4.64 -9.29 6.24
N PRO A 59 5.18 -8.93 7.41
CA PRO A 59 6.07 -7.77 7.51
C PRO A 59 7.32 -8.04 6.68
N LEU A 60 7.74 -7.06 5.90
CA LEU A 60 9.02 -7.06 5.22
C LEU A 60 9.94 -6.10 5.94
N LEU A 61 10.92 -6.65 6.64
CA LEU A 61 11.94 -5.86 7.30
C LEU A 61 13.00 -5.45 6.29
N LEU A 62 13.51 -4.25 6.48
CA LEU A 62 14.63 -3.76 5.71
C LEU A 62 15.87 -4.61 6.00
N LYS A 63 16.65 -4.89 4.96
CA LYS A 63 17.93 -5.60 5.09
C LYS A 63 18.99 -4.77 5.83
N GLY A 64 18.85 -3.44 5.78
CA GLY A 64 19.71 -2.45 6.42
C GLY A 64 19.06 -1.07 6.37
N GLU A 65 19.78 -0.04 6.78
CA GLU A 65 19.30 1.34 6.68
C GLU A 65 19.10 1.77 5.21
N LEU A 66 18.13 2.65 4.97
CA LEU A 66 17.86 3.20 3.65
C LEU A 66 18.80 4.38 3.39
N SER A 67 19.55 4.33 2.29
CA SER A 67 20.35 5.46 1.81
C SER A 67 19.48 6.31 0.87
N ILE A 68 19.18 7.54 1.29
CA ILE A 68 18.31 8.48 0.55
C ILE A 68 19.14 9.51 -0.24
N SER A 69 20.39 9.75 0.19
CA SER A 69 21.39 10.57 -0.49
C SER A 69 22.71 9.80 -0.61
N ASP A 70 23.51 10.16 -1.61
CA ASP A 70 24.93 9.78 -1.71
C ASP A 70 25.21 8.27 -1.80
N SER A 71 24.35 7.53 -2.53
CA SER A 71 24.63 6.12 -2.83
C SER A 71 25.60 5.98 -4.02
N ASP A 72 26.83 5.53 -3.75
CA ASP A 72 27.85 5.20 -4.76
C ASP A 72 27.47 4.00 -5.64
N ILE A 73 26.59 3.14 -5.14
CA ILE A 73 26.16 1.88 -5.80
C ILE A 73 24.74 1.95 -6.39
N GLY A 74 24.12 3.14 -6.33
CA GLY A 74 22.75 3.38 -6.79
C GLY A 74 21.68 2.96 -5.77
N TYR A 75 20.42 3.23 -6.11
CA TYR A 75 19.29 3.03 -5.20
C TYR A 75 18.55 1.71 -5.46
N SER A 76 18.22 0.99 -4.38
CA SER A 76 17.25 -0.09 -4.44
C SER A 76 15.87 0.41 -4.94
N PRO A 77 14.96 -0.48 -5.39
CA PRO A 77 13.63 -0.05 -5.82
C PRO A 77 12.84 0.74 -4.78
N VAL A 78 13.03 0.44 -3.49
CA VAL A 78 12.40 1.18 -2.39
C VAL A 78 13.02 2.56 -2.25
N GLU A 79 14.35 2.66 -2.16
CA GLU A 79 15.06 3.95 -2.03
C GLU A 79 14.78 4.89 -3.20
N ARG A 80 14.75 4.35 -4.44
CA ARG A 80 14.40 5.14 -5.62
C ARG A 80 12.97 5.68 -5.57
N ALA A 81 12.02 4.91 -5.05
CA ALA A 81 10.64 5.36 -4.89
C ALA A 81 10.52 6.46 -3.82
N ILE A 82 11.34 6.41 -2.76
CA ILE A 82 11.43 7.46 -1.74
C ILE A 82 11.99 8.74 -2.34
N HIS A 83 13.10 8.66 -3.07
CA HIS A 83 13.75 9.81 -3.69
C HIS A 83 12.78 10.58 -4.61
N LEU A 84 12.13 9.86 -5.54
CA LEU A 84 11.11 10.41 -6.44
C LEU A 84 9.88 11.01 -5.73
N GLY A 85 9.64 10.65 -4.46
CA GLY A 85 8.51 11.14 -3.68
C GLY A 85 8.83 12.36 -2.83
N ILE A 86 10.12 12.68 -2.64
CA ILE A 86 10.60 13.84 -1.87
C ILE A 86 10.93 15.03 -2.79
N ASP A 87 11.29 14.75 -4.05
CA ASP A 87 11.35 15.76 -5.11
C ASP A 87 9.98 16.38 -5.45
#